data_AF-A0ABD3RXV2-F1
#
_entry.id   AF-A0ABD3RXV2-F1
#
_cell.length_a   1.000
_cell.length_b   1.000
_cell.length_c   1.000
_cell.angle_alpha   90.00
_cell.angle_beta   90.00
_cell.angle_gamma   90.00
#
_symmetry.space_group_name_H-M   'P 1'
#
loop_
_entity.id
_entity.type
_entity.pdbx_description
1 polymer ?
#
loop_
_entity_poly.entity_id
_entity_poly.type
_entity_poly.pdbx_seq_one_letter_code
_entity_poly.pdbx_strand_id
1 'polypeptide(L)'
;MRSAAFLLFAAPWLLLSRSFTAANTPPSFPRPWLARARSGGLTPPFSFPPSGIRAGDTSLASGGAPRSPPEGIIAASSSSKSSTSSAEGEADETNEIARKLKNRNHPNLSRKFTHAGFGIFFACLNQFLPHEKFVRGMGILTSSTLLMELLRYRRGFRWMNQALHFFLGGALRKHEMEGKFTGSFYYFAGVAASAYLFPQTAGTLGIIQLALADPSASYFGRRTRHIYWSRIENGLGGIGRNKGILGFLGGALFCFPFNYRVLKIAKWGAAGIPGGEVAIVSASLLLGLAGAFADLAVPTPALTMPKKVLGIPVPPFHVDDNFVVPICAGWACTKIFRTFGWDDEMQLAKHIIF
;
A
#
# COMPACT_ATOMS: atom_id res chain seq x y z
N MET A 1 17.82 13.69 32.76
CA MET A 1 17.97 13.79 31.29
C MET A 1 16.94 12.94 30.54
N ARG A 2 15.65 13.34 30.46
CA ARG A 2 14.62 12.58 29.69
C ARG A 2 13.72 13.43 28.76
N SER A 3 13.73 14.76 28.86
CA SER A 3 12.78 15.61 28.11
C SER A 3 13.30 16.15 26.76
N ALA A 4 14.62 16.18 26.53
CA ALA A 4 15.20 16.77 25.31
C ALA A 4 14.87 15.99 24.01
N ALA A 5 14.68 14.66 24.11
CA ALA A 5 14.39 13.83 22.95
C ALA A 5 13.02 14.10 22.31
N PHE A 6 12.06 14.67 23.04
CA PHE A 6 10.71 14.93 22.52
C PHE A 6 10.66 16.17 21.61
N LEU A 7 11.50 17.18 21.89
CA LEU A 7 11.54 18.43 21.12
C LEU A 7 12.21 18.27 19.75
N LEU A 8 13.18 17.36 19.62
CA LEU A 8 13.90 17.13 18.35
C LEU A 8 13.01 16.48 17.26
N PHE A 9 11.94 15.76 17.63
CA PHE A 9 11.03 15.13 16.65
C PHE A 9 9.80 16.00 16.30
N ALA A 10 9.46 17.00 17.12
CA ALA A 10 8.38 17.96 16.83
C ALA A 10 8.84 19.13 15.94
N ALA A 11 10.14 19.48 15.96
CA ALA A 11 10.69 20.62 15.24
C ALA A 11 10.44 20.62 13.70
N PRO A 12 10.55 19.49 12.97
CA PRO A 12 10.24 19.46 11.54
C PRO A 12 8.79 19.84 11.22
N TRP A 13 7.85 19.44 12.06
CA TRP A 13 6.41 19.71 11.88
C TRP A 13 6.02 21.16 12.22
N LEU A 14 6.70 21.78 13.19
CA LEU A 14 6.51 23.20 13.51
C LEU A 14 7.12 24.15 12.45
N LEU A 15 8.13 23.67 11.71
CA LEU A 15 8.70 24.39 10.55
C LEU A 15 7.85 24.21 9.29
N LEU A 16 7.30 23.01 9.05
CA LEU A 16 6.29 22.83 7.99
C LEU A 16 5.04 23.68 8.25
N SER A 17 4.45 23.65 9.45
CA SER A 17 3.18 24.35 9.70
C SER A 17 3.25 25.88 9.53
N ARG A 18 4.42 26.49 9.78
CA ARG A 18 4.67 27.92 9.53
C ARG A 18 4.88 28.28 8.06
N SER A 19 5.20 27.30 7.21
CA SER A 19 5.39 27.51 5.76
C SER A 19 4.08 27.44 4.97
N PHE A 20 2.98 26.96 5.59
CA PHE A 20 1.72 26.66 4.90
C PHE A 20 0.74 27.82 4.76
N THR A 21 1.00 28.99 5.34
CA THR A 21 0.13 30.18 5.18
C THR A 21 0.35 30.94 3.87
N ALA A 22 1.36 30.56 3.06
CA ALA A 22 1.75 31.27 1.84
C ALA A 22 1.47 30.52 0.53
N ALA A 23 1.00 29.26 0.59
CA ALA A 23 0.97 28.34 -0.55
C ALA A 23 -0.45 27.88 -0.95
N ASN A 24 -1.40 28.83 -1.07
CA ASN A 24 -2.73 28.60 -1.64
C ASN A 24 -2.85 29.07 -3.11
N THR A 25 -1.73 29.16 -3.84
CA THR A 25 -1.71 29.25 -5.30
C THR A 25 -1.46 27.86 -5.89
N PRO A 26 -2.37 27.31 -6.71
CA PRO A 26 -2.12 26.02 -7.37
C PRO A 26 -0.95 26.16 -8.36
N PRO A 27 -0.11 25.12 -8.52
CA PRO A 27 1.00 25.16 -9.47
C PRO A 27 0.48 25.35 -10.90
N SER A 28 0.83 26.48 -11.51
CA SER A 28 0.49 26.82 -12.89
C SER A 28 1.28 25.95 -13.87
N PHE A 29 0.78 24.74 -14.13
CA PHE A 29 1.31 23.90 -15.20
C PHE A 29 1.25 24.65 -16.55
N PRO A 30 2.36 24.73 -17.30
CA PRO A 30 2.36 25.37 -18.61
C PRO A 30 1.40 24.63 -19.54
N ARG A 31 0.46 25.38 -20.15
CA ARG A 31 -0.45 24.83 -21.15
C ARG A 31 0.37 24.31 -22.33
N PRO A 32 0.23 23.04 -22.76
CA PRO A 32 0.88 22.59 -23.99
C PRO A 32 0.30 23.38 -25.17
N TRP A 33 1.20 23.90 -26.01
CA TRP A 33 0.83 24.59 -27.23
C TRP A 33 0.06 23.65 -28.16
N LEU A 34 -1.08 24.12 -28.68
CA LEU A 34 -1.81 23.45 -29.77
C LEU A 34 -1.01 23.60 -31.07
N ALA A 35 -0.05 22.69 -31.27
CA ALA A 35 0.71 22.58 -32.50
C ALA A 35 -0.19 22.04 -33.63
N ARG A 36 -0.56 22.96 -34.53
CA ARG A 36 -1.25 22.74 -35.82
C ARG A 36 -0.71 21.49 -36.54
N ALA A 37 -1.58 20.51 -36.78
CA ALA A 37 -1.24 19.35 -37.60
C ALA A 37 -0.92 19.75 -39.05
N ARG A 38 0.16 19.20 -39.60
CA ARG A 38 0.42 19.13 -41.04
C ARG A 38 0.56 17.67 -41.45
N SER A 39 0.01 17.35 -42.61
CA SER A 39 -0.08 16.01 -43.19
C SER A 39 1.17 15.65 -44.02
N GLY A 40 1.40 14.34 -44.16
CA GLY A 40 2.06 13.75 -45.35
C GLY A 40 3.58 13.58 -45.28
N GLY A 41 4.03 12.32 -45.13
CA GLY A 41 5.42 11.90 -45.32
C GLY A 41 5.54 10.38 -45.15
N LEU A 42 5.92 9.67 -46.22
CA LEU A 42 5.89 8.20 -46.32
C LEU A 42 7.30 7.56 -46.19
N THR A 43 7.31 6.24 -45.93
CA THR A 43 8.42 5.26 -46.08
C THR A 43 9.57 5.27 -45.04
N PRO A 44 10.37 4.18 -44.93
CA PRO A 44 10.05 2.73 -44.94
C PRO A 44 10.67 2.00 -43.69
N PRO A 45 10.54 0.65 -43.52
CA PRO A 45 10.77 0.02 -42.21
C PRO A 45 12.21 -0.42 -41.92
N PHE A 46 12.57 -0.44 -40.63
CA PHE A 46 13.81 -1.04 -40.13
C PHE A 46 13.69 -2.57 -40.02
N SER A 47 14.65 -3.28 -40.61
CA SER A 47 14.84 -4.73 -40.46
C SER A 47 15.64 -5.09 -39.20
N PHE A 48 15.15 -6.03 -38.40
CA PHE A 48 15.93 -6.65 -37.32
C PHE A 48 16.67 -7.91 -37.80
N PRO A 49 17.93 -8.15 -37.38
CA PRO A 49 18.63 -9.40 -37.65
C PRO A 49 18.18 -10.52 -36.69
N PRO A 50 18.29 -11.80 -37.09
CA PRO A 50 17.92 -12.93 -36.24
C PRO A 50 18.99 -13.20 -35.17
N SER A 51 18.59 -13.24 -33.89
CA SER A 51 19.44 -13.74 -32.81
C SER A 51 19.44 -15.27 -32.81
N GLY A 52 20.61 -15.84 -33.12
CA GLY A 52 20.81 -17.28 -33.27
C GLY A 52 20.75 -18.07 -31.96
N ILE A 53 20.44 -19.36 -32.14
CA ILE A 53 20.43 -20.42 -31.12
C ILE A 53 21.79 -20.56 -30.44
N ARG A 54 21.80 -20.81 -29.12
CA ARG A 54 22.85 -21.63 -28.51
C ARG A 54 22.31 -22.50 -27.37
N ALA A 55 21.92 -23.72 -27.73
CA ALA A 55 21.98 -24.83 -26.77
C ALA A 55 23.45 -25.15 -26.47
N GLY A 56 23.74 -25.55 -25.23
CA GLY A 56 25.10 -25.88 -24.79
C GLY A 56 25.02 -26.75 -23.54
N ASP A 57 25.47 -27.99 -23.67
CA ASP A 57 25.35 -29.05 -22.68
C ASP A 57 26.42 -28.99 -21.56
N THR A 58 26.33 -29.99 -20.66
CA THR A 58 27.34 -30.43 -19.68
C THR A 58 27.48 -29.55 -18.42
N SER A 59 27.83 -30.09 -17.25
CA SER A 59 28.44 -31.40 -16.94
C SER A 59 27.96 -32.02 -15.62
N LEU A 60 27.89 -33.35 -15.56
CA LEU A 60 27.92 -34.10 -14.28
C LEU A 60 29.34 -34.10 -13.67
N ALA A 61 29.42 -33.92 -12.35
CA ALA A 61 30.47 -34.43 -11.46
C ALA A 61 29.90 -34.36 -10.01
N SER A 62 29.61 -35.43 -9.27
CA SER A 62 30.42 -36.58 -8.81
C SER A 62 31.35 -36.29 -7.63
N GLY A 63 31.07 -36.92 -6.48
CA GLY A 63 32.09 -37.32 -5.48
C GLY A 63 32.47 -36.29 -4.41
N GLY A 64 32.24 -36.63 -3.13
CA GLY A 64 32.68 -35.81 -1.99
C GLY A 64 32.18 -36.33 -0.63
N ALA A 65 32.70 -37.49 -0.20
CA ALA A 65 32.38 -38.10 1.10
C ALA A 65 33.13 -37.39 2.27
N PRO A 66 32.81 -37.67 3.56
CA PRO A 66 33.03 -36.73 4.66
C PRO A 66 34.45 -36.75 5.25
N ARG A 67 34.81 -35.66 5.94
CA ARG A 67 35.96 -35.58 6.86
C ARG A 67 35.57 -34.97 8.21
N SER A 68 35.60 -35.81 9.24
CA SER A 68 36.00 -35.47 10.62
C SER A 68 37.54 -35.64 10.74
N PRO A 69 38.21 -35.51 11.91
CA PRO A 69 37.76 -35.04 13.24
C PRO A 69 38.48 -33.69 13.53
N PRO A 70 39.19 -33.35 14.65
CA PRO A 70 39.47 -34.02 15.93
C PRO A 70 38.62 -33.50 17.11
N GLU A 71 38.88 -34.04 18.30
CA GLU A 71 38.36 -33.61 19.61
C GLU A 71 39.35 -32.66 20.32
N GLY A 72 38.91 -32.01 21.40
CA GLY A 72 39.79 -31.56 22.49
C GLY A 72 40.17 -30.08 22.51
N ILE A 73 39.53 -29.32 23.42
CA ILE A 73 40.17 -28.60 24.53
C ILE A 73 39.05 -28.17 25.49
N ILE A 74 39.14 -28.66 26.74
CA ILE A 74 38.25 -28.24 27.83
C ILE A 74 38.90 -27.03 28.48
N ALA A 75 38.36 -25.83 28.22
CA ALA A 75 38.74 -24.61 28.93
C ALA A 75 37.58 -24.17 29.83
N ALA A 76 37.73 -24.38 31.14
CA ALA A 76 36.78 -23.90 32.13
C ALA A 76 36.85 -22.37 32.26
N SER A 77 36.00 -21.65 31.51
CA SER A 77 35.85 -20.20 31.67
C SER A 77 34.85 -19.87 32.77
N SER A 78 35.24 -18.97 33.67
CA SER A 78 34.52 -18.56 34.87
C SER A 78 33.10 -18.06 34.63
N SER A 79 32.17 -18.51 35.48
CA SER A 79 30.78 -18.03 35.56
C SER A 79 30.69 -16.53 35.86
N SER A 80 30.54 -15.71 34.82
CA SER A 80 30.00 -14.34 34.92
C SER A 80 28.53 -14.31 34.46
N LYS A 81 27.64 -14.97 35.22
CA LYS A 81 26.18 -14.82 35.03
C LYS A 81 25.75 -13.40 35.41
N SER A 82 25.75 -12.49 34.44
CA SER A 82 25.27 -11.11 34.63
C SER A 82 24.50 -10.61 33.41
N SER A 83 23.20 -10.38 33.59
CA SER A 83 22.28 -9.57 32.76
C SER A 83 21.88 -10.01 31.33
N THR A 84 22.48 -11.03 30.70
CA THR A 84 22.09 -11.40 29.31
C THR A 84 20.76 -12.18 29.21
N SER A 85 20.36 -12.92 30.24
CA SER A 85 19.18 -13.81 30.21
C SER A 85 17.85 -13.09 29.95
N SER A 86 17.78 -11.80 30.24
CA SER A 86 16.58 -10.98 30.02
C SER A 86 16.27 -10.76 28.54
N ALA A 87 17.23 -10.86 27.63
CA ALA A 87 17.00 -10.57 26.20
C ALA A 87 16.54 -11.79 25.38
N GLU A 88 16.90 -13.01 25.80
CA GLU A 88 16.60 -14.24 25.06
C GLU A 88 15.15 -14.71 25.30
N GLY A 89 14.73 -14.90 26.56
CA GLY A 89 13.33 -15.25 26.87
C GLY A 89 12.32 -14.18 26.41
N GLU A 90 12.80 -12.94 26.31
CA GLU A 90 12.09 -11.81 25.74
C GLU A 90 11.80 -11.93 24.22
N ALA A 91 12.66 -12.60 23.46
CA ALA A 91 12.40 -12.93 22.06
C ALA A 91 11.42 -14.10 21.94
N ASP A 92 11.55 -15.09 22.82
CA ASP A 92 10.72 -16.29 22.83
C ASP A 92 9.23 -16.00 23.11
N GLU A 93 8.89 -15.11 24.04
CA GLU A 93 7.48 -14.72 24.27
C GLU A 93 6.83 -14.14 23.01
N THR A 94 7.56 -13.30 22.26
CA THR A 94 7.07 -12.68 21.02
C THR A 94 6.90 -13.75 19.92
N ASN A 95 7.83 -14.69 19.85
CA ASN A 95 7.75 -15.85 18.96
C ASN A 95 6.58 -16.79 19.32
N GLU A 96 6.26 -16.96 20.60
CA GLU A 96 5.14 -17.78 21.07
C GLU A 96 3.79 -17.17 20.65
N ILE A 97 3.62 -15.85 20.82
CA ILE A 97 2.44 -15.12 20.33
C ILE A 97 2.33 -15.26 18.79
N ALA A 98 3.44 -15.08 18.07
CA ALA A 98 3.47 -15.26 16.62
C ALA A 98 3.12 -16.69 16.17
N ARG A 99 3.43 -17.73 16.96
CA ARG A 99 3.00 -19.11 16.71
C ARG A 99 1.49 -19.29 16.82
N LYS A 100 0.84 -18.68 17.83
CA LYS A 100 -0.62 -18.77 18.08
C LYS A 100 -1.49 -18.13 16.98
N LEU A 101 -0.98 -17.14 16.25
CA LEU A 101 -1.70 -16.50 15.13
C LEU A 101 -1.98 -17.47 13.96
N LYS A 102 -3.03 -17.20 13.17
CA LYS A 102 -3.44 -18.07 12.05
C LYS A 102 -2.44 -18.03 10.87
N ASN A 103 -2.31 -19.14 10.13
CA ASN A 103 -1.41 -19.23 8.97
C ASN A 103 -1.89 -18.34 7.81
N ARG A 104 -0.95 -17.72 7.07
CA ARG A 104 -1.17 -16.75 5.97
C ARG A 104 -2.10 -17.26 4.86
N ASN A 105 -2.18 -18.59 4.69
CA ASN A 105 -3.03 -19.22 3.67
C ASN A 105 -4.52 -19.25 4.04
N HIS A 106 -4.90 -19.04 5.31
CA HIS A 106 -6.31 -18.94 5.68
C HIS A 106 -6.91 -17.61 5.17
N PRO A 107 -8.15 -17.59 4.65
CA PRO A 107 -8.85 -16.34 4.39
C PRO A 107 -9.14 -15.63 5.72
N ASN A 108 -8.29 -14.68 6.10
CA ASN A 108 -8.54 -13.77 7.23
C ASN A 108 -9.61 -12.75 6.80
N LEU A 109 -10.87 -13.19 6.77
CA LEU A 109 -12.02 -12.36 6.39
C LEU A 109 -12.19 -11.18 7.36
N SER A 110 -11.98 -11.38 8.67
CA SER A 110 -12.01 -10.32 9.68
C SER A 110 -11.12 -9.13 9.29
N ARG A 111 -9.82 -9.34 9.01
CA ARG A 111 -8.91 -8.28 8.50
C ARG A 111 -9.50 -7.54 7.31
N LYS A 112 -10.09 -8.25 6.34
CA LYS A 112 -10.67 -7.65 5.12
C LYS A 112 -11.91 -6.82 5.39
N PHE A 113 -12.79 -7.27 6.27
CA PHE A 113 -13.96 -6.50 6.70
C PHE A 113 -13.54 -5.27 7.51
N THR A 114 -12.56 -5.40 8.41
CA THR A 114 -11.98 -4.27 9.14
C THR A 114 -11.35 -3.24 8.20
N HIS A 115 -10.56 -3.71 7.23
CA HIS A 115 -9.92 -2.89 6.19
C HIS A 115 -10.93 -2.13 5.31
N ALA A 116 -11.96 -2.83 4.83
CA ALA A 116 -13.03 -2.22 4.03
C ALA A 116 -13.86 -1.24 4.87
N GLY A 117 -14.24 -1.62 6.09
CA GLY A 117 -15.02 -0.80 7.01
C GLY A 117 -14.32 0.50 7.39
N PHE A 118 -13.04 0.46 7.76
CA PHE A 118 -12.27 1.67 8.01
C PHE A 118 -12.13 2.53 6.74
N GLY A 119 -11.99 1.93 5.56
CA GLY A 119 -11.75 2.69 4.33
C GLY A 119 -12.99 3.44 3.87
N ILE A 120 -14.13 2.78 3.95
CA ILE A 120 -15.46 3.39 3.76
C ILE A 120 -15.67 4.51 4.81
N PHE A 121 -15.32 4.26 6.08
CA PHE A 121 -15.42 5.26 7.14
C PHE A 121 -14.55 6.51 6.88
N PHE A 122 -13.27 6.34 6.53
CA PHE A 122 -12.38 7.47 6.20
C PHE A 122 -12.76 8.17 4.89
N ALA A 123 -13.27 7.45 3.89
CA ALA A 123 -13.80 8.03 2.67
C ALA A 123 -15.01 8.95 2.95
N CYS A 124 -15.90 8.53 3.85
CA CYS A 124 -17.00 9.36 4.35
C CYS A 124 -16.51 10.54 5.19
N LEU A 125 -15.57 10.34 6.12
CA LEU A 125 -15.00 11.45 6.90
C LEU A 125 -14.33 12.50 6.01
N ASN A 126 -13.63 12.11 4.94
CA ASN A 126 -13.04 13.03 3.98
C ASN A 126 -14.09 13.87 3.22
N GLN A 127 -15.36 13.48 3.21
CA GLN A 127 -16.47 14.22 2.58
C GLN A 127 -17.28 15.04 3.58
N PHE A 128 -17.47 14.53 4.81
CA PHE A 128 -18.20 15.25 5.86
C PHE A 128 -17.38 16.34 6.54
N LEU A 129 -16.07 16.14 6.69
CA LEU A 129 -15.19 17.13 7.30
C LEU A 129 -14.61 18.08 6.25
N PRO A 130 -14.41 19.37 6.57
CA PRO A 130 -13.63 20.27 5.74
C PRO A 130 -12.25 19.68 5.45
N HIS A 131 -11.85 19.71 4.18
CA HIS A 131 -10.66 19.03 3.66
C HIS A 131 -9.39 19.26 4.52
N GLU A 132 -9.08 20.51 4.86
CA GLU A 132 -7.96 20.84 5.75
C GLU A 132 -8.01 20.14 7.11
N LYS A 133 -9.21 20.04 7.73
CA LYS A 133 -9.39 19.40 9.04
C LYS A 133 -9.20 17.89 8.92
N PHE A 134 -9.70 17.28 7.85
CA PHE A 134 -9.48 15.85 7.58
C PHE A 134 -8.00 15.54 7.37
N VAL A 135 -7.32 16.28 6.48
CA VAL A 135 -5.89 16.09 6.17
C VAL A 135 -5.03 16.30 7.43
N ARG A 136 -5.27 17.35 8.23
CA ARG A 136 -4.55 17.55 9.51
C ARG A 136 -4.80 16.42 10.50
N GLY A 137 -6.05 15.96 10.64
CA GLY A 137 -6.42 14.82 11.50
C GLY A 137 -5.71 13.52 11.07
N MET A 138 -5.71 13.22 9.77
CA MET A 138 -5.02 12.06 9.22
C MET A 138 -3.49 12.17 9.35
N GLY A 139 -2.91 13.37 9.24
CA GLY A 139 -1.49 13.61 9.51
C GLY A 139 -1.12 13.33 10.98
N ILE A 140 -1.95 13.75 11.93
CA ILE A 140 -1.77 13.45 13.36
C ILE A 140 -1.92 11.95 13.63
N LEU A 141 -2.92 11.28 13.03
CA LEU A 141 -3.14 9.84 13.17
C LEU A 141 -1.96 9.02 12.60
N THR A 142 -1.48 9.39 11.42
CA THR A 142 -0.32 8.76 10.76
C THR A 142 0.95 8.98 11.57
N SER A 143 1.17 10.18 12.11
CA SER A 143 2.33 10.49 12.96
C SER A 143 2.27 9.75 14.30
N SER A 144 1.09 9.66 14.91
CA SER A 144 0.86 8.92 16.16
C SER A 144 1.07 7.41 15.97
N THR A 145 0.62 6.84 14.84
CA THR A 145 0.84 5.42 14.53
C THR A 145 2.29 5.13 14.17
N LEU A 146 2.99 6.03 13.47
CA LEU A 146 4.44 5.94 13.29
C LEU A 146 5.20 5.99 14.62
N LEU A 147 4.83 6.89 15.53
CA LEU A 147 5.43 6.97 16.86
C LEU A 147 5.17 5.69 17.67
N MET A 148 3.94 5.17 17.64
CA MET A 148 3.56 3.89 18.25
C MET A 148 4.42 2.74 17.70
N GLU A 149 4.55 2.66 16.38
CA GLU A 149 5.42 1.69 15.70
C GLU A 149 6.88 1.80 16.12
N LEU A 150 7.46 3.00 16.18
CA LEU A 150 8.85 3.19 16.60
C LEU A 150 9.07 2.86 18.09
N LEU A 151 8.12 3.20 18.96
CA LEU A 151 8.14 2.84 20.38
C LEU A 151 8.04 1.33 20.59
N ARG A 152 7.30 0.61 19.74
CA ARG A 152 7.15 -0.85 19.78
C ARG A 152 8.47 -1.62 19.65
N TYR A 153 9.47 -1.05 18.98
CA TYR A 153 10.84 -1.61 18.88
C TYR A 153 11.75 -1.25 20.07
N ARG A 154 11.32 -0.35 20.95
CA ARG A 154 12.14 0.13 22.07
C ARG A 154 12.00 -0.81 23.28
N ARG A 155 13.13 -1.28 23.80
CA ARG A 155 13.18 -2.05 25.06
C ARG A 155 12.39 -1.33 26.16
N GLY A 156 11.49 -2.05 26.83
CA GLY A 156 10.57 -1.54 27.86
C GLY A 156 9.12 -1.29 27.41
N PHE A 157 8.81 -1.25 26.11
CA PHE A 157 7.46 -0.97 25.60
C PHE A 157 6.66 -2.23 25.18
N ARG A 158 7.01 -3.40 25.75
CA ARG A 158 6.43 -4.71 25.39
C ARG A 158 4.92 -4.83 25.60
N TRP A 159 4.40 -4.18 26.63
CA TRP A 159 2.97 -4.11 26.91
C TRP A 159 2.18 -3.54 25.71
N MET A 160 2.80 -2.71 24.85
CA MET A 160 2.18 -2.22 23.63
C MET A 160 1.94 -3.35 22.61
N ASN A 161 2.87 -4.31 22.47
CA ASN A 161 2.65 -5.49 21.62
C ASN A 161 1.51 -6.36 22.16
N GLN A 162 1.44 -6.56 23.48
CA GLN A 162 0.37 -7.33 24.13
C GLN A 162 -1.00 -6.64 23.97
N ALA A 163 -1.09 -5.32 24.20
CA ALA A 163 -2.29 -4.53 23.97
C ALA A 163 -2.70 -4.53 22.48
N LEU A 164 -1.75 -4.35 21.58
CA LEU A 164 -2.01 -4.35 20.14
C LEU A 164 -2.47 -5.74 19.64
N HIS A 165 -1.93 -6.82 20.19
CA HIS A 165 -2.43 -8.18 19.97
C HIS A 165 -3.83 -8.39 20.58
N PHE A 166 -4.12 -7.84 21.77
CA PHE A 166 -5.44 -7.93 22.41
C PHE A 166 -6.53 -7.24 21.57
N PHE A 167 -6.28 -6.01 21.10
CA PHE A 167 -7.26 -5.26 20.31
C PHE A 167 -7.32 -5.68 18.83
N LEU A 168 -6.20 -6.05 18.21
CA LEU A 168 -6.08 -6.26 16.76
C LEU A 168 -5.62 -7.68 16.36
N GLY A 169 -5.54 -8.64 17.28
CA GLY A 169 -5.06 -10.00 17.03
C GLY A 169 -5.75 -10.73 15.88
N GLY A 170 -7.04 -10.46 15.64
CA GLY A 170 -7.79 -11.01 14.49
C GLY A 170 -7.44 -10.40 13.13
N ALA A 171 -6.83 -9.21 13.11
CA ALA A 171 -6.45 -8.47 11.90
C ALA A 171 -4.94 -8.57 11.56
N LEU A 172 -4.10 -8.83 12.56
CA LEU A 172 -2.65 -8.91 12.45
C LEU A 172 -2.15 -10.14 11.67
N ARG A 173 -0.99 -10.00 11.01
CA ARG A 173 -0.22 -11.10 10.40
C ARG A 173 0.99 -11.43 11.29
N LYS A 174 1.43 -12.70 11.28
CA LYS A 174 2.62 -13.18 12.03
C LYS A 174 3.85 -12.27 11.86
N HIS A 175 4.19 -11.93 10.62
CA HIS A 175 5.34 -11.08 10.33
C HIS A 175 5.21 -9.61 10.74
N GLU A 176 4.02 -9.13 11.08
CA GLU A 176 3.83 -7.79 11.67
C GLU A 176 4.25 -7.81 13.15
N MET A 177 4.31 -8.99 13.80
CA MET A 177 4.88 -9.19 15.15
C MET A 177 6.38 -9.54 15.11
N GLU A 178 6.88 -10.14 14.02
CA GLU A 178 8.32 -10.39 13.76
C GLU A 178 9.13 -9.10 13.44
N GLY A 179 8.63 -7.93 13.83
CA GLY A 179 9.33 -6.66 13.66
C GLY A 179 9.25 -6.01 12.27
N LYS A 180 8.14 -6.20 11.54
CA LYS A 180 7.77 -5.33 10.42
C LYS A 180 6.72 -4.31 10.86
N PHE A 181 6.74 -3.12 10.27
CA PHE A 181 5.66 -2.13 10.40
C PHE A 181 4.29 -2.77 10.11
N THR A 182 3.28 -2.46 10.92
CA THR A 182 1.91 -2.93 10.68
C THR A 182 1.32 -2.30 9.41
N GLY A 183 0.44 -3.04 8.73
CA GLY A 183 -0.31 -2.50 7.59
C GLY A 183 -1.11 -1.23 7.92
N SER A 184 -1.53 -1.06 9.18
CA SER A 184 -2.24 0.16 9.63
C SER A 184 -1.44 1.46 9.44
N PHE A 185 -0.12 1.44 9.60
CA PHE A 185 0.69 2.63 9.35
C PHE A 185 0.64 3.02 7.85
N TYR A 186 0.91 2.07 6.96
CA TYR A 186 0.85 2.29 5.51
C TYR A 186 -0.55 2.69 5.03
N TYR A 187 -1.57 2.12 5.66
CA TYR A 187 -2.98 2.44 5.42
C TYR A 187 -3.31 3.90 5.75
N PHE A 188 -3.01 4.36 6.98
CA PHE A 188 -3.27 5.76 7.35
C PHE A 188 -2.42 6.72 6.53
N ALA A 189 -1.16 6.37 6.23
CA ALA A 189 -0.30 7.14 5.35
C ALA A 189 -0.85 7.23 3.92
N GLY A 190 -1.40 6.14 3.36
CA GLY A 190 -2.01 6.12 2.02
C GLY A 190 -3.29 6.95 1.95
N VAL A 191 -4.15 6.86 2.97
CA VAL A 191 -5.34 7.70 3.12
C VAL A 191 -4.96 9.17 3.26
N ALA A 192 -3.97 9.50 4.11
CA ALA A 192 -3.48 10.86 4.31
C ALA A 192 -2.88 11.44 3.03
N ALA A 193 -2.04 10.67 2.33
CA ALA A 193 -1.42 11.09 1.07
C ALA A 193 -2.43 11.25 -0.07
N SER A 194 -3.39 10.32 -0.21
CA SER A 194 -4.47 10.43 -1.20
C SER A 194 -5.35 11.67 -0.96
N ALA A 195 -5.68 11.96 0.29
CA ALA A 195 -6.41 13.18 0.63
C ALA A 195 -5.56 14.45 0.42
N TYR A 196 -4.26 14.43 0.72
CA TYR A 196 -3.39 15.62 0.54
C TYR A 196 -3.04 15.93 -0.92
N LEU A 197 -2.88 14.90 -1.77
CA LEU A 197 -2.35 15.05 -3.13
C LEU A 197 -3.43 15.30 -4.21
N PHE A 198 -4.70 15.02 -3.92
CA PHE A 198 -5.78 15.05 -4.91
C PHE A 198 -6.99 15.86 -4.44
N PRO A 199 -7.79 16.42 -5.36
CA PRO A 199 -9.09 17.03 -5.04
C PRO A 199 -9.94 16.09 -4.18
N GLN A 200 -10.71 16.65 -3.24
CA GLN A 200 -11.44 15.92 -2.19
C GLN A 200 -12.21 14.69 -2.72
N THR A 201 -12.88 14.84 -3.87
CA THR A 201 -13.63 13.78 -4.55
C THR A 201 -12.74 12.68 -5.13
N ALA A 202 -11.67 13.03 -5.84
CA ALA A 202 -10.71 12.07 -6.38
C ALA A 202 -9.95 11.34 -5.25
N GLY A 203 -9.55 12.05 -4.20
CA GLY A 203 -8.95 11.49 -3.00
C GLY A 203 -9.89 10.51 -2.27
N THR A 204 -11.17 10.85 -2.12
CA THR A 204 -12.22 9.96 -1.60
C THR A 204 -12.39 8.70 -2.46
N LEU A 205 -12.46 8.83 -3.80
CA LEU A 205 -12.59 7.67 -4.69
C LEU A 205 -11.34 6.77 -4.67
N GLY A 206 -10.15 7.34 -4.48
CA GLY A 206 -8.92 6.59 -4.22
C GLY A 206 -8.98 5.79 -2.91
N ILE A 207 -9.43 6.41 -1.82
CA ILE A 207 -9.64 5.73 -0.52
C ILE A 207 -10.70 4.62 -0.64
N ILE A 208 -11.77 4.82 -1.43
CA ILE A 208 -12.76 3.80 -1.75
C ILE A 208 -12.15 2.62 -2.53
N GLN A 209 -11.27 2.88 -3.51
CA GLN A 209 -10.59 1.78 -4.20
C GLN A 209 -9.69 0.99 -3.24
N LEU A 210 -8.97 1.64 -2.32
CA LEU A 210 -8.25 0.92 -1.25
C LEU A 210 -9.20 0.05 -0.41
N ALA A 211 -10.36 0.61 -0.01
CA ALA A 211 -11.33 -0.08 0.82
C ALA A 211 -11.95 -1.32 0.15
N LEU A 212 -12.18 -1.28 -1.16
CA LEU A 212 -12.94 -2.31 -1.89
C LEU A 212 -12.07 -3.19 -2.79
N ALA A 213 -11.11 -2.62 -3.54
CA ALA A 213 -10.35 -3.34 -4.57
C ALA A 213 -9.36 -4.34 -3.98
N ASP A 214 -8.56 -3.98 -2.96
CA ASP A 214 -7.67 -4.94 -2.29
C ASP A 214 -8.42 -6.16 -1.73
N PRO A 215 -9.40 -6.01 -0.80
CA PRO A 215 -10.00 -7.17 -0.15
C PRO A 215 -10.72 -8.08 -1.15
N SER A 216 -11.33 -7.52 -2.21
CA SER A 216 -11.99 -8.27 -3.28
C SER A 216 -10.99 -8.94 -4.24
N ALA A 217 -9.98 -8.23 -4.77
CA ALA A 217 -8.96 -8.82 -5.63
C ALA A 217 -8.20 -9.95 -4.92
N SER A 218 -7.84 -9.71 -3.66
CA SER A 218 -7.24 -10.67 -2.75
C SER A 218 -8.19 -11.84 -2.39
N TYR A 219 -9.51 -11.70 -2.57
CA TYR A 219 -10.50 -12.75 -2.32
C TYR A 219 -10.63 -13.65 -3.56
N PHE A 220 -10.95 -13.04 -4.71
CA PHE A 220 -11.06 -13.73 -5.98
C PHE A 220 -9.74 -14.44 -6.35
N GLY A 221 -8.60 -13.75 -6.27
CA GLY A 221 -7.29 -14.33 -6.57
C GLY A 221 -6.85 -15.48 -5.66
N ARG A 222 -7.42 -15.60 -4.45
CA ARG A 222 -7.25 -16.80 -3.59
C ARG A 222 -8.21 -17.91 -3.98
N ARG A 223 -9.48 -17.58 -4.23
CA ARG A 223 -10.50 -18.56 -4.61
C ARG A 223 -10.19 -19.23 -5.96
N THR A 224 -9.60 -18.48 -6.90
CA THR A 224 -9.17 -18.93 -8.23
C THR A 224 -7.71 -19.39 -8.29
N ARG A 225 -7.01 -19.56 -7.15
CA ARG A 225 -5.57 -19.93 -7.14
C ARG A 225 -5.25 -21.24 -7.89
N HIS A 226 -6.22 -22.14 -8.01
CA HIS A 226 -6.11 -23.41 -8.73
C HIS A 226 -6.09 -23.23 -10.27
N ILE A 227 -6.47 -22.06 -10.78
CA ILE A 227 -6.53 -21.76 -12.21
C ILE A 227 -5.17 -21.21 -12.66
N TYR A 228 -4.28 -22.11 -13.09
CA TYR A 228 -2.87 -21.81 -13.40
C TYR A 228 -2.70 -20.65 -14.38
N TRP A 229 -3.43 -20.64 -15.51
CA TRP A 229 -3.32 -19.59 -16.54
C TRP A 229 -3.62 -18.18 -16.01
N SER A 230 -4.37 -18.07 -14.91
CA SER A 230 -4.68 -16.78 -14.30
C SER A 230 -3.53 -16.22 -13.46
N ARG A 231 -2.52 -17.01 -13.09
CA ARG A 231 -1.42 -16.60 -12.20
C ARG A 231 -0.25 -16.03 -13.01
N ILE A 232 0.28 -14.90 -12.54
CA ILE A 232 1.48 -14.29 -13.09
C ILE A 232 2.68 -14.77 -12.25
N GLU A 233 3.25 -15.92 -12.60
CA GLU A 233 4.23 -16.60 -11.76
C GLU A 233 5.58 -15.87 -11.68
N ASN A 234 6.06 -15.37 -12.81
CA ASN A 234 7.33 -14.63 -12.87
C ASN A 234 7.18 -13.12 -12.67
N GLY A 235 5.97 -12.60 -12.76
CA GLY A 235 5.68 -11.16 -12.88
C GLY A 235 5.92 -10.65 -14.31
N LEU A 236 5.20 -9.60 -14.71
CA LEU A 236 5.47 -8.86 -15.95
C LEU A 236 6.58 -7.87 -15.64
N GLY A 237 7.84 -8.20 -15.94
CA GLY A 237 9.00 -7.39 -15.54
C GLY A 237 9.15 -7.24 -14.01
N GLY A 238 8.74 -8.26 -13.24
CA GLY A 238 8.71 -8.21 -11.77
C GLY A 238 7.41 -7.66 -11.16
N ILE A 239 6.56 -7.01 -11.96
CA ILE A 239 5.26 -6.49 -11.51
C ILE A 239 4.22 -7.63 -11.42
N GLY A 240 3.35 -7.61 -10.41
CA GLY A 240 2.24 -8.57 -10.27
C GLY A 240 2.65 -10.03 -9.97
N ARG A 241 3.93 -10.29 -9.66
CA ARG A 241 4.41 -11.64 -9.31
C ARG A 241 3.58 -12.25 -8.18
N ASN A 242 3.16 -13.50 -8.34
CA ASN A 242 2.22 -14.23 -7.46
C ASN A 242 0.77 -13.70 -7.36
N LYS A 243 0.45 -12.57 -7.98
CA LYS A 243 -0.94 -12.11 -8.16
C LYS A 243 -1.54 -12.79 -9.41
N GLY A 244 -2.82 -12.54 -9.69
CA GLY A 244 -3.51 -13.20 -10.78
C GLY A 244 -4.57 -12.35 -11.45
N ILE A 245 -4.74 -12.56 -12.75
CA ILE A 245 -5.64 -11.84 -13.66
C ILE A 245 -7.10 -11.94 -13.16
N LEU A 246 -7.52 -13.10 -12.67
CA LEU A 246 -8.86 -13.28 -12.09
C LEU A 246 -9.05 -12.56 -10.75
N GLY A 247 -7.96 -12.32 -10.00
CA GLY A 247 -7.99 -11.44 -8.84
C GLY A 247 -8.19 -9.99 -9.26
N PHE A 248 -7.38 -9.51 -10.21
CA PHE A 248 -7.49 -8.18 -10.81
C PHE A 248 -8.90 -7.90 -11.37
N LEU A 249 -9.42 -8.77 -12.25
CA LEU A 249 -10.75 -8.64 -12.83
C LEU A 249 -11.86 -8.72 -11.77
N GLY A 250 -11.75 -9.64 -10.81
CA GLY A 250 -12.70 -9.75 -9.71
C GLY A 250 -12.74 -8.49 -8.83
N GLY A 251 -11.59 -7.86 -8.58
CA GLY A 251 -11.51 -6.59 -7.86
C GLY A 251 -12.13 -5.43 -8.63
N ALA A 252 -11.82 -5.31 -9.92
CA ALA A 252 -12.35 -4.26 -10.78
C ALA A 252 -13.88 -4.34 -10.91
N LEU A 253 -14.41 -5.54 -11.19
CA LEU A 253 -15.85 -5.78 -11.32
C LEU A 253 -16.60 -5.62 -9.98
N PHE A 254 -15.97 -5.93 -8.85
CA PHE A 254 -16.56 -5.70 -7.53
C PHE A 254 -16.68 -4.20 -7.19
N CYS A 255 -15.74 -3.38 -7.64
CA CYS A 255 -15.77 -1.93 -7.40
C CYS A 255 -16.73 -1.19 -8.35
N PHE A 256 -16.99 -1.73 -9.55
CA PHE A 256 -17.88 -1.13 -10.56
C PHE A 256 -19.25 -0.66 -10.02
N PRO A 257 -20.10 -1.50 -9.38
CA PRO A 257 -21.42 -1.08 -8.94
C PRO A 257 -21.38 0.00 -7.85
N PHE A 258 -20.34 -0.02 -7.00
CA PHE A 258 -20.13 1.02 -5.99
C PHE A 258 -19.73 2.35 -6.66
N ASN A 259 -18.72 2.33 -7.54
CA ASN A 259 -18.29 3.50 -8.29
C ASN A 259 -19.45 4.10 -9.11
N TYR A 260 -20.28 3.26 -9.73
CA TYR A 260 -21.45 3.68 -10.49
C TYR A 260 -22.48 4.37 -9.59
N ARG A 261 -22.85 3.78 -8.45
CA ARG A 261 -23.76 4.43 -7.49
C ARG A 261 -23.23 5.79 -7.05
N VAL A 262 -21.97 5.88 -6.66
CA VAL A 262 -21.35 7.10 -6.11
C VAL A 262 -21.29 8.24 -7.14
N LEU A 263 -20.94 7.95 -8.40
CA LEU A 263 -20.95 8.94 -9.48
C LEU A 263 -22.37 9.30 -9.92
N LYS A 264 -23.30 8.33 -9.94
CA LYS A 264 -24.70 8.56 -10.31
C LYS A 264 -25.42 9.51 -9.35
N ILE A 265 -25.08 9.50 -8.07
CA ILE A 265 -25.65 10.41 -7.04
C ILE A 265 -24.83 11.69 -6.84
N ALA A 266 -23.71 11.88 -7.56
CA ALA A 266 -22.90 13.09 -7.45
C ALA A 266 -23.67 14.34 -7.92
N LYS A 267 -23.22 15.52 -7.50
CA LYS A 267 -23.87 16.80 -7.83
C LYS A 267 -23.30 17.36 -9.13
N TRP A 268 -23.97 17.07 -10.23
CA TRP A 268 -23.56 17.49 -11.58
C TRP A 268 -23.94 18.93 -11.96
N GLY A 269 -24.67 19.66 -11.10
CA GLY A 269 -25.13 21.01 -11.37
C GLY A 269 -26.23 21.09 -12.44
N ALA A 270 -26.56 22.31 -12.86
CA ALA A 270 -27.67 22.55 -13.80
C ALA A 270 -27.41 22.08 -15.24
N ALA A 271 -26.14 21.94 -15.64
CA ALA A 271 -25.75 21.45 -16.96
C ALA A 271 -25.94 19.92 -17.12
N GLY A 272 -26.21 19.20 -16.03
CA GLY A 272 -26.28 17.74 -16.04
C GLY A 272 -24.91 17.07 -16.19
N ILE A 273 -24.92 15.78 -16.50
CA ILE A 273 -23.72 14.93 -16.58
C ILE A 273 -23.04 15.13 -17.95
N PRO A 274 -21.80 15.64 -18.03
CA PRO A 274 -21.07 15.71 -19.29
C PRO A 274 -20.80 14.30 -19.83
N GLY A 275 -21.26 14.01 -21.05
CA GLY A 275 -21.23 12.68 -21.66
C GLY A 275 -22.31 11.70 -21.18
N GLY A 276 -23.22 12.13 -20.31
CA GLY A 276 -24.37 11.35 -19.84
C GLY A 276 -24.02 10.04 -19.12
N GLU A 277 -24.99 9.12 -19.07
CA GLU A 277 -24.88 7.84 -18.36
C GLU A 277 -23.72 6.97 -18.85
N VAL A 278 -23.41 7.01 -20.15
CA VAL A 278 -22.32 6.22 -20.74
C VAL A 278 -20.97 6.66 -20.18
N ALA A 279 -20.78 7.96 -19.93
CA ALA A 279 -19.58 8.48 -19.28
C ALA A 279 -19.47 8.00 -17.82
N ILE A 280 -20.59 7.96 -17.07
CA ILE A 280 -20.61 7.40 -15.70
C ILE A 280 -20.22 5.93 -15.71
N VAL A 281 -20.87 5.09 -16.52
CA VAL A 281 -20.55 3.65 -16.64
C VAL A 281 -19.08 3.45 -17.00
N SER A 282 -18.57 4.19 -17.99
CA SER A 282 -17.19 4.10 -18.45
C SER A 282 -16.20 4.52 -17.36
N ALA A 283 -16.41 5.65 -16.69
CA ALA A 283 -15.57 6.11 -15.59
C ALA A 283 -15.60 5.13 -14.41
N SER A 284 -16.76 4.56 -14.05
CA SER A 284 -16.89 3.59 -12.95
C SER A 284 -16.10 2.31 -13.20
N LEU A 285 -16.11 1.83 -14.46
CA LEU A 285 -15.33 0.67 -14.88
C LEU A 285 -13.83 0.99 -14.90
N LEU A 286 -13.43 2.13 -15.46
CA LEU A 286 -12.03 2.58 -15.50
C LEU A 286 -11.47 2.81 -14.09
N LEU A 287 -12.25 3.34 -13.15
CA LEU A 287 -11.86 3.49 -11.74
C LEU A 287 -11.65 2.14 -11.05
N GLY A 288 -12.54 1.16 -11.27
CA GLY A 288 -12.39 -0.18 -10.74
C GLY A 288 -11.15 -0.89 -11.30
N LEU A 289 -10.93 -0.77 -12.61
CA LEU A 289 -9.71 -1.26 -13.27
C LEU A 289 -8.46 -0.57 -12.73
N ALA A 290 -8.47 0.75 -12.52
CA ALA A 290 -7.34 1.49 -11.97
C ALA A 290 -7.02 1.08 -10.52
N GLY A 291 -8.03 0.91 -9.66
CA GLY A 291 -7.85 0.45 -8.30
C GLY A 291 -7.27 -0.97 -8.21
N ALA A 292 -7.83 -1.91 -8.99
CA ALA A 292 -7.32 -3.27 -9.07
C ALA A 292 -5.93 -3.34 -9.75
N PHE A 293 -5.65 -2.47 -10.73
CA PHE A 293 -4.34 -2.38 -11.36
C PHE A 293 -3.30 -1.83 -10.38
N ALA A 294 -3.66 -0.86 -9.54
CA ALA A 294 -2.76 -0.34 -8.52
C ALA A 294 -2.38 -1.44 -7.50
N ASP A 295 -3.30 -2.32 -7.10
CA ASP A 295 -2.95 -3.52 -6.34
C ASP A 295 -1.99 -4.41 -7.15
N LEU A 296 -2.35 -4.76 -8.39
CA LEU A 296 -1.52 -5.61 -9.25
C LEU A 296 -0.10 -5.05 -9.46
N ALA A 297 0.05 -3.72 -9.50
CA ALA A 297 1.29 -3.01 -9.71
C ALA A 297 2.28 -3.11 -8.53
N VAL A 298 1.80 -3.35 -7.31
CA VAL A 298 2.64 -3.38 -6.10
C VAL A 298 3.57 -4.60 -6.12
N PRO A 299 4.91 -4.40 -6.05
CA PRO A 299 5.88 -5.48 -6.18
C PRO A 299 5.72 -6.53 -5.08
N THR A 300 5.78 -7.81 -5.46
CA THR A 300 5.63 -8.95 -4.55
C THR A 300 6.71 -10.01 -4.86
N PRO A 301 7.72 -10.24 -4.00
CA PRO A 301 7.84 -9.77 -2.62
C PRO A 301 7.98 -8.25 -2.52
N ALA A 302 7.47 -7.70 -1.40
CA ALA A 302 7.52 -6.27 -1.13
C ALA A 302 8.98 -5.79 -1.13
N LEU A 303 9.25 -4.67 -1.82
CA LEU A 303 10.57 -4.07 -1.91
C LEU A 303 10.96 -3.52 -0.53
N THR A 304 11.87 -4.20 0.18
CA THR A 304 12.35 -3.77 1.49
C THR A 304 13.57 -2.88 1.38
N MET A 305 13.61 -1.80 2.15
CA MET A 305 14.82 -0.99 2.35
C MET A 305 15.95 -1.81 2.99
N PRO A 306 17.22 -1.36 2.85
CA PRO A 306 18.37 -1.99 3.50
C PRO A 306 18.17 -2.13 5.02
N LYS A 307 18.53 -3.29 5.58
CA LYS A 307 18.41 -3.58 7.03
C LYS A 307 19.27 -2.66 7.92
N LYS A 308 20.24 -1.94 7.33
CA LYS A 308 21.10 -0.97 8.02
C LYS A 308 21.16 0.31 7.19
N VAL A 309 21.02 1.45 7.86
CA VAL A 309 21.27 2.78 7.29
C VAL A 309 22.37 3.42 8.14
N LEU A 310 23.49 3.80 7.52
CA LEU A 310 24.68 4.31 8.21
C LEU A 310 25.17 3.39 9.36
N GLY A 311 25.12 2.06 9.14
CA GLY A 311 25.50 1.05 10.13
C GLY A 311 24.44 0.77 11.22
N ILE A 312 23.49 1.69 11.44
CA ILE A 312 22.41 1.56 12.42
C ILE A 312 21.36 0.57 11.87
N PRO A 313 20.96 -0.47 12.62
CA PRO A 313 19.89 -1.36 12.20
C PRO A 313 18.55 -0.60 12.20
N VAL A 314 17.86 -0.64 11.07
CA VAL A 314 16.53 -0.02 10.91
C VAL A 314 15.46 -1.09 10.71
N PRO A 315 14.22 -0.89 11.20
CA PRO A 315 13.12 -1.78 10.88
C PRO A 315 12.92 -1.84 9.36
N PRO A 316 12.62 -3.01 8.77
CA PRO A 316 12.50 -3.20 7.33
C PRO A 316 11.27 -2.48 6.77
N PHE A 317 11.46 -1.21 6.42
CA PHE A 317 10.49 -0.43 5.67
C PHE A 317 10.27 -1.07 4.30
N HIS A 318 9.03 -1.13 3.83
CA HIS A 318 8.70 -1.70 2.54
C HIS A 318 7.60 -0.89 1.86
N VAL A 319 7.55 -0.98 0.52
CA VAL A 319 6.40 -0.48 -0.24
C VAL A 319 5.25 -1.47 -0.07
N ASP A 320 4.13 -0.98 0.45
CA ASP A 320 2.96 -1.77 0.83
C ASP A 320 1.72 -1.32 0.04
N ASP A 321 0.81 -2.26 -0.23
CA ASP A 321 -0.38 -2.03 -1.05
C ASP A 321 -1.30 -0.95 -0.45
N ASN A 322 -1.38 -0.88 0.87
CA ASN A 322 -2.22 0.09 1.59
C ASN A 322 -1.78 1.54 1.40
N PHE A 323 -0.51 1.78 1.04
CA PHE A 323 0.00 3.10 0.69
C PHE A 323 -0.20 3.44 -0.79
N VAL A 324 0.11 2.49 -1.69
CA VAL A 324 0.15 2.74 -3.15
C VAL A 324 -1.25 2.80 -3.77
N VAL A 325 -2.14 1.87 -3.42
CA VAL A 325 -3.47 1.75 -4.04
C VAL A 325 -4.29 3.05 -4.02
N PRO A 326 -4.48 3.75 -2.86
CA PRO A 326 -5.32 4.94 -2.86
C PRO A 326 -4.69 6.10 -3.64
N ILE A 327 -3.35 6.22 -3.64
CA ILE A 327 -2.63 7.27 -4.35
C ILE A 327 -2.75 7.08 -5.87
N CYS A 328 -2.47 5.87 -6.37
CA CYS A 328 -2.58 5.57 -7.79
C CYS A 328 -4.04 5.66 -8.28
N ALA A 329 -5.01 5.21 -7.48
CA ALA A 329 -6.43 5.31 -7.81
C ALA A 329 -6.93 6.77 -7.79
N GLY A 330 -6.51 7.59 -6.82
CA GLY A 330 -6.82 9.03 -6.78
C GLY A 330 -6.24 9.78 -7.97
N TRP A 331 -4.98 9.50 -8.33
CA TRP A 331 -4.36 10.04 -9.56
C TRP A 331 -5.14 9.63 -10.81
N ALA A 332 -5.44 8.33 -10.97
CA ALA A 332 -6.20 7.83 -12.11
C ALA A 332 -7.59 8.49 -12.20
N CYS A 333 -8.25 8.73 -11.06
CA CYS A 333 -9.52 9.44 -10.98
C CYS A 333 -9.43 10.84 -11.60
N THR A 334 -8.42 11.65 -11.26
CA THR A 334 -8.23 12.98 -11.87
C THR A 334 -8.02 12.91 -13.38
N LYS A 335 -7.33 11.87 -13.89
CA LYS A 335 -7.11 11.68 -15.33
C LYS A 335 -8.39 11.24 -16.05
N ILE A 336 -9.17 10.34 -15.45
CA ILE A 336 -10.46 9.90 -15.97
C ILE A 336 -11.42 11.09 -16.05
N PHE A 337 -11.58 11.85 -14.97
CA PHE A 337 -12.49 13.01 -14.91
C PHE A 337 -12.14 14.06 -15.95
N ARG A 338 -10.85 14.44 -16.04
CA ARG A 338 -10.36 15.37 -17.05
C ARG A 338 -10.56 14.88 -18.48
N THR A 339 -10.55 13.56 -18.72
CA THR A 339 -10.82 12.97 -20.04
C THR A 339 -12.30 13.05 -20.42
N PHE A 340 -13.20 12.94 -19.44
CA PHE A 340 -14.65 13.15 -19.65
C PHE A 340 -15.09 14.62 -19.56
N GLY A 341 -14.16 15.56 -19.35
CA GLY A 341 -14.47 16.98 -19.20
C GLY A 341 -15.21 17.32 -17.91
N TRP A 342 -15.05 16.50 -16.86
CA TRP A 342 -15.64 16.72 -15.55
C TRP A 342 -14.77 17.64 -14.70
N ASP A 343 -15.41 18.39 -13.82
CA ASP A 343 -14.74 19.31 -12.89
C ASP A 343 -14.02 18.54 -11.77
N ASP A 344 -12.80 18.98 -11.42
CA ASP A 344 -12.07 18.49 -10.25
C ASP A 344 -12.78 18.89 -8.94
N GLU A 345 -13.61 19.95 -8.96
CA GLU A 345 -14.46 20.38 -7.84
C GLU A 345 -15.82 19.65 -7.74
N MET A 346 -16.10 18.67 -8.61
CA MET A 346 -17.36 17.90 -8.58
C MET A 346 -17.62 17.30 -7.19
N GLN A 347 -18.70 17.75 -6.52
CA GLN A 347 -19.05 17.28 -5.18
C GLN A 347 -19.80 15.93 -5.24
N LEU A 348 -19.35 14.96 -4.46
CA LEU A 348 -20.11 13.74 -4.20
C LEU A 348 -21.36 14.05 -3.35
N ALA A 349 -22.32 13.12 -3.34
CA ALA A 349 -23.41 13.17 -2.37
C ALA A 349 -22.85 13.11 -0.94
N LYS A 350 -23.46 13.85 0.00
CA LYS A 350 -23.09 13.77 1.43
C LYS A 350 -23.21 12.33 1.96
N HIS A 351 -24.19 11.58 1.47
CA HIS A 351 -24.40 10.18 1.82
C HIS A 351 -23.96 9.28 0.66
N ILE A 352 -22.70 8.84 0.71
CA ILE A 352 -22.09 7.95 -0.30
C ILE A 352 -22.64 6.51 -0.21
N ILE A 353 -23.05 6.09 0.99
CA ILE A 353 -23.44 4.71 1.30
C ILE A 353 -24.97 4.52 1.31
N PHE A 354 -25.70 5.57 1.70
CA PHE A 354 -27.14 5.55 1.97
C PHE A 354 -27.86 6.49 1.00
#